data_AF-A0A354Q479-F1
#
_entry.id   AF-A0A354Q479-F1
#
_cell.length_a   1.000
_cell.length_b   1.000
_cell.length_c   1.000
_cell.angle_alpha   90.00
_cell.angle_beta   90.00
_cell.angle_gamma   90.00
#
_symmetry.space_group_name_H-M   'P 1'
#
loop_
_entity.id
_entity.type
_entity.pdbx_description
1 polymer ?
#
loop_
_entity_poly.entity_id
_entity_poly.type
_entity_poly.pdbx_seq_one_letter_code
_entity_poly.pdbx_strand_id
1 'polypeptide(L)'
;MMQKKLVSKDMTCSVVRNVIDLEGLRQRAQHPQAGAVIIFYGDVRNHSQQQEVSFLEYEAHENMALKQISMVIDEARQKWVLHSVEVIHRLGKL
;
A
#
# COMPACT_ATOMS: atom_id res chain seq x y z
N MET A 1 29.78 9.60 20.40
CA MET A 1 28.78 10.33 19.57
C MET A 1 28.19 9.31 18.62
N MET A 2 26.95 8.86 18.88
CA MET A 2 26.37 7.65 18.28
C MET A 2 26.18 7.81 16.77
N GLN A 3 26.66 6.81 16.04
CA GLN A 3 26.42 6.63 14.61
C GLN A 3 24.90 6.60 14.36
N LYS A 4 24.41 7.51 13.51
CA LYS A 4 23.07 7.42 12.93
C LYS A 4 23.02 6.08 12.18
N LYS A 5 22.36 5.08 12.77
CA LYS A 5 21.88 3.90 12.03
C LYS A 5 21.11 4.43 10.83
N LEU A 6 21.59 4.16 9.63
CA LEU A 6 20.78 4.25 8.43
C LEU A 6 19.57 3.34 8.67
N VAL A 7 18.42 3.96 8.90
CA VAL A 7 17.14 3.27 8.90
C VAL A 7 16.90 2.85 7.45
N SER A 8 17.09 1.57 7.15
CA SER A 8 16.92 0.96 5.82
C SER A 8 15.43 0.84 5.46
N LYS A 9 14.67 1.94 5.46
CA LYS A 9 13.21 1.87 5.47
C LYS A 9 12.61 2.85 4.48
N ASP A 10 12.40 2.41 3.25
CA ASP A 10 11.39 2.99 2.36
C ASP A 10 11.09 1.99 1.23
N MET A 11 10.43 0.88 1.58
CA MET A 11 9.60 0.18 0.60
C MET A 11 8.17 0.70 0.78
N THR A 12 7.97 1.97 0.43
CA THR A 12 6.69 2.70 0.60
C THR A 12 5.59 2.17 -0.32
N CYS A 13 5.98 1.43 -1.37
CA CYS A 13 5.04 0.72 -2.21
C CYS A 13 5.55 -0.67 -2.59
N SER A 14 4.63 -1.61 -2.79
CA SER A 14 4.93 -2.95 -3.28
C SER A 14 3.78 -3.55 -4.08
N VAL A 15 4.13 -4.50 -4.94
CA VAL A 15 3.18 -5.36 -5.65
C VAL A 15 3.42 -6.80 -5.17
N VAL A 16 2.33 -7.51 -4.85
CA VAL A 16 2.38 -8.87 -4.30
C VAL A 16 1.44 -9.81 -5.04
N ARG A 17 1.57 -11.12 -4.82
CA ARG A 17 0.63 -12.15 -5.31
C ARG A 17 -0.20 -12.81 -4.21
N ASN A 18 0.31 -12.78 -2.98
CA ASN A 18 -0.33 -13.37 -1.83
C ASN A 18 -1.29 -12.39 -1.16
N VAL A 19 -2.14 -12.91 -0.26
CA VAL A 19 -3.04 -12.11 0.57
C VAL A 19 -2.24 -11.04 1.32
N ILE A 20 -2.81 -9.84 1.38
CA ILE A 20 -2.19 -8.71 2.07
C ILE A 20 -2.43 -8.87 3.57
N ASP A 21 -1.35 -8.90 4.35
CA ASP A 21 -1.40 -8.91 5.81
C ASP A 21 -1.73 -7.49 6.33
N LEU A 22 -3.02 -7.26 6.59
CA LEU A 22 -3.52 -5.97 7.08
C LEU A 22 -3.03 -5.63 8.48
N GLU A 23 -2.89 -6.63 9.35
CA GLU A 23 -2.47 -6.39 10.72
C GLU A 23 -0.96 -6.09 10.77
N GLY A 24 -0.15 -6.82 10.00
CA GLY A 24 1.27 -6.49 9.82
C GLY A 24 1.47 -5.11 9.22
N LEU A 25 0.65 -4.70 8.23
CA LEU A 25 0.68 -3.34 7.68
C LEU A 25 0.35 -2.30 8.76
N ARG A 26 -0.74 -2.50 9.51
CA ARG A 26 -1.15 -1.60 10.60
C ARG A 26 -0.03 -1.40 11.62
N GLN A 27 0.63 -2.48 12.03
CA GLN A 27 1.73 -2.44 13.00
C GLN A 27 2.94 -1.67 12.45
N ARG A 28 3.35 -1.91 11.20
CA ARG A 28 4.48 -1.18 10.56
C ARG A 28 4.21 0.32 10.43
N ALA A 29 2.94 0.71 10.28
CA ALA A 29 2.51 2.08 10.13
C ALA A 29 2.35 2.85 11.45
N GLN A 30 2.41 2.19 12.61
CA GLN A 30 2.38 2.87 13.90
C GLN A 30 3.59 3.80 14.07
N HIS A 31 3.35 4.97 14.64
CA HIS A 31 4.39 5.95 14.93
C HIS A 31 4.10 6.67 16.26
N PRO A 32 5.10 6.91 17.14
CA PRO A 32 4.88 7.55 18.44
C PRO A 32 4.22 8.94 18.39
N GLN A 33 4.34 9.64 17.25
CA GLN A 33 3.73 10.96 17.03
C GLN A 33 2.39 10.90 16.30
N ALA A 34 1.95 9.71 15.87
CA ALA A 34 0.67 9.53 15.17
C ALA A 34 -0.38 8.96 16.13
N GLY A 35 -1.50 9.66 16.29
CA GLY A 35 -2.62 9.21 17.14
C GLY A 35 -3.53 8.16 16.50
N ALA A 36 -3.41 7.93 15.19
CA ALA A 36 -4.21 6.96 14.45
C ALA A 36 -3.47 6.41 13.23
N VAL A 37 -3.87 5.22 12.79
CA VAL A 37 -3.53 4.65 11.48
C VAL A 37 -4.83 4.54 10.68
N ILE A 38 -4.84 5.07 9.47
CA ILE A 38 -5.96 4.95 8.53
C ILE A 38 -5.58 3.95 7.46
N ILE A 39 -6.43 2.94 7.25
CA ILE A 39 -6.25 1.92 6.22
C ILE A 39 -7.42 2.01 5.26
N PHE A 40 -7.11 2.19 3.98
CA PHE A 40 -8.05 1.94 2.89
C PHE A 40 -7.77 0.54 2.33
N TYR A 41 -8.79 -0.31 2.31
CA TYR A 41 -8.69 -1.67 1.80
C TYR A 41 -9.72 -1.87 0.69
N GLY A 42 -9.24 -2.10 -0.53
CA GLY A 42 -10.08 -2.43 -1.68
C GLY A 42 -10.33 -3.93 -1.75
N ASP A 43 -11.60 -4.33 -1.76
CA ASP A 43 -12.01 -5.73 -1.85
C ASP A 43 -12.76 -6.02 -3.17
N VAL A 44 -12.70 -7.26 -3.63
CA VAL A 44 -13.43 -7.70 -4.82
C VAL A 44 -14.90 -7.86 -4.45
N ARG A 45 -15.77 -7.12 -5.15
CA ARG A 45 -17.21 -7.26 -5.01
C ARG A 45 -17.71 -8.41 -5.88
N ASN A 46 -18.73 -9.11 -5.42
CA ASN A 46 -19.37 -10.21 -6.15
C ASN A 46 -20.27 -9.76 -7.32
N HIS A 47 -20.29 -8.48 -7.68
CA HIS A 47 -21.10 -7.95 -8.76
C HIS A 47 -20.40 -6.75 -9.41
N SER A 48 -20.62 -6.61 -10.72
CA SER A 48 -20.23 -5.44 -11.49
C SER A 48 -21.29 -5.18 -12.55
N GLN A 49 -21.81 -3.95 -12.58
CA GLN A 49 -22.99 -3.61 -13.37
C GLN A 49 -24.17 -4.54 -13.02
N GLN A 50 -24.81 -5.15 -14.03
CA GLN A 50 -25.92 -6.10 -13.85
C GLN A 50 -25.46 -7.57 -13.93
N GLN A 51 -24.18 -7.85 -13.70
CA GLN A 51 -23.59 -9.18 -13.83
C GLN A 51 -22.93 -9.63 -12.52
N GLU A 52 -22.99 -10.93 -12.25
CA GLU A 52 -22.25 -11.56 -11.16
C GLU A 52 -20.76 -11.66 -11.49
N VAL A 53 -19.91 -11.47 -10.48
CA VAL A 53 -18.45 -11.54 -10.60
C VAL A 53 -17.96 -12.72 -9.76
N SER A 54 -17.31 -13.68 -10.40
CA SER A 54 -16.71 -14.84 -9.73
C SER A 54 -15.28 -14.58 -9.26
N PHE A 55 -14.53 -13.75 -9.99
CA PHE A 55 -13.20 -13.29 -9.62
C PHE A 55 -12.82 -12.04 -10.42
N LEU A 56 -11.78 -11.34 -9.97
CA LEU A 56 -11.05 -10.38 -10.79
C LEU A 56 -9.61 -10.86 -11.01
N GLU A 57 -9.10 -10.65 -12.22
CA GLU A 57 -7.71 -10.91 -12.55
C GLU A 57 -6.97 -9.58 -12.75
N TYR A 58 -5.99 -9.33 -11.90
CA TYR A 58 -5.21 -8.10 -11.92
C TYR A 58 -3.82 -8.36 -12.50
N GLU A 59 -3.48 -7.60 -13.54
CA GLU A 59 -2.15 -7.61 -14.17
C GLU A 59 -1.57 -6.20 -14.22
N ALA A 60 -0.24 -6.08 -14.18
CA ALA A 60 0.44 -4.80 -14.36
C ALA A 60 1.87 -4.96 -14.88
N HIS A 61 2.36 -3.94 -15.58
CA HIS A 61 3.79 -3.73 -15.76
C HIS A 61 4.38 -3.19 -14.45
N GLU A 62 4.87 -4.08 -13.59
CA GLU A 62 5.15 -3.80 -12.17
C GLU A 62 6.08 -2.60 -11.95
N ASN A 63 7.17 -2.49 -12.73
CA ASN A 63 8.09 -1.35 -12.60
C ASN A 63 7.40 -0.01 -12.85
N MET A 64 6.44 0.03 -13.78
CA MET A 64 5.69 1.25 -14.06
C MET A 64 4.65 1.50 -12.96
N ALA A 65 3.96 0.46 -12.50
CA ALA A 65 3.01 0.57 -11.39
C ALA A 65 3.68 1.12 -10.12
N LEU A 66 4.83 0.58 -9.72
CA LEU A 66 5.61 1.06 -8.58
C LEU A 66 6.03 2.52 -8.75
N LYS A 67 6.47 2.91 -9.95
CA LYS A 67 6.81 4.31 -10.26
C LYS A 67 5.60 5.24 -10.10
N GLN A 68 4.44 4.85 -10.62
CA GLN A 68 3.21 5.66 -10.50
C GLN A 68 2.75 5.78 -9.05
N ILE A 69 2.75 4.68 -8.29
CA ILE A 69 2.38 4.69 -6.88
C ILE A 69 3.33 5.57 -6.07
N SER A 70 4.64 5.49 -6.33
CA SER A 70 5.63 6.34 -5.66
C SER A 70 5.35 7.83 -5.89
N MET A 71 4.99 8.23 -7.12
CA MET A 71 4.65 9.63 -7.40
C MET A 71 3.43 10.10 -6.61
N VAL A 72 2.39 9.27 -6.48
CA VAL A 72 1.21 9.59 -5.66
C VAL A 72 1.58 9.72 -4.18
N ILE A 73 2.46 8.86 -3.68
CA ILE A 73 2.97 8.93 -2.30
C ILE A 73 3.75 10.23 -2.08
N ASP A 74 4.61 10.61 -3.03
CA ASP A 74 5.39 11.85 -2.96
C ASP A 74 4.48 13.08 -2.97
N GLU A 75 3.47 13.11 -3.85
CA GLU A 75 2.44 14.16 -3.84
C GLU A 75 1.68 14.23 -2.51
N ALA A 76 1.34 13.08 -1.92
CA ALA A 76 0.66 13.05 -0.63
C ALA A 76 1.55 13.59 0.49
N ARG A 77 2.84 13.22 0.51
CA ARG A 77 3.83 13.73 1.47
C ARG A 77 4.07 15.23 1.33
N GLN A 78 3.90 15.80 0.14
CA GLN A 78 3.96 17.24 -0.07
C GLN A 78 2.72 17.98 0.44
N LYS A 79 1.55 17.33 0.39
CA LYS A 79 0.26 17.94 0.80
C LYS A 79 -0.04 17.78 2.29
N TRP A 80 0.40 16.69 2.92
CA TRP A 80 0.07 16.36 4.30
C TRP A 80 1.29 15.91 5.10
N VAL A 81 1.28 16.19 6.41
CA VAL A 81 2.30 15.68 7.34
C VAL A 81 1.98 14.22 7.64
N LEU A 82 2.66 13.31 6.94
CA LEU A 82 2.50 11.87 7.10
C LEU A 82 3.69 11.28 7.86
N HIS A 83 3.43 10.66 9.02
CA HIS A 83 4.46 9.94 9.78
C HIS A 83 4.82 8.58 9.17
N SER A 84 3.89 7.98 8.44
CA SER A 84 4.07 6.71 7.72
C SER A 84 3.14 6.66 6.51
N VAL A 85 3.58 6.00 5.45
CA VAL A 85 2.78 5.70 4.26
C VAL A 85 3.30 4.43 3.61
N GLU A 86 2.40 3.48 3.36
CA GLU A 86 2.69 2.21 2.71
C GLU A 86 1.52 1.85 1.79
N VAL A 87 1.81 1.48 0.54
CA VAL A 87 0.82 1.07 -0.46
C VAL A 87 1.15 -0.31 -0.98
N ILE A 88 0.23 -1.27 -0.85
CA ILE A 88 0.41 -2.62 -1.35
C ILE A 88 -0.71 -2.92 -2.34
N HIS A 89 -0.36 -3.40 -3.54
CA HIS A 89 -1.34 -3.86 -4.52
C HIS A 89 -1.14 -5.34 -4.80
N ARG A 90 -2.23 -6.11 -4.79
CA ARG A 90 -2.19 -7.55 -5.09
C ARG A 90 -2.57 -7.79 -6.54
N LEU A 91 -1.73 -8.54 -7.26
CA LEU A 91 -1.99 -9.01 -8.62
C LEU A 91 -2.33 -10.51 -8.64
N GLY A 92 -2.83 -10.96 -9.78
CA GLY A 92 -3.31 -12.31 -10.02
C GLY A 92 -4.82 -12.41 -9.85
N LYS A 93 -5.29 -13.64 -9.67
CA LYS A 93 -6.72 -13.97 -9.51
C LYS A 93 -7.16 -13.79 -8.05
N LEU A 94 -8.15 -12.93 -7.83
CA LEU A 94 -8.75 -12.63 -6.52
C LEU A 94 -10.26 -12.93 -6.54
#